data_AF-A0A5C4LXP3-F1
#
_entry.id   AF-A0A5C4LXP3-F1
#
_cell.length_a   1.000
_cell.length_b   1.000
_cell.length_c   1.000
_cell.angle_alpha   90.00
_cell.angle_beta   90.00
_cell.angle_gamma   90.00
#
_symmetry.space_group_name_H-M   'P 1'
#
loop_
_entity.id
_entity.type
_entity.pdbx_description
1 polymer ?
#
loop_
_entity_poly.entity_id
_entity_poly.type
_entity_poly.pdbx_seq_one_letter_code
_entity_poly.pdbx_strand_id
1 'polypeptide(L)'
;MEGERAADAPRSVAELGGDPAWQVTAGATGQWITAEVTVTHPERTWRIGLTPGPDGVTALILWADGAVVDHARGAEPAMVARAHHWRVNLAARRPWHEAARPG
;
A
#
# COMPACT_ATOMS: atom_id res chain seq x y z
N MET A 1 -15.07 22.60 14.35
CA MET A 1 -13.72 22.20 14.79
C MET A 1 -13.73 20.69 14.91
N GLU A 2 -13.47 19.99 13.81
CA GLU A 2 -13.14 18.56 13.86
C GLU A 2 -11.79 18.47 13.17
N GLY A 3 -10.75 18.35 14.00
CA GLY A 3 -9.43 18.00 13.52
C GLY A 3 -9.52 16.58 12.98
N GLU A 4 -9.52 16.48 11.66
CA GLU A 4 -9.25 15.25 10.94
C GLU A 4 -7.89 14.76 11.45
N ARG A 5 -7.91 13.88 12.46
CA ARG A 5 -6.69 13.23 12.95
C ARG A 5 -6.08 12.62 11.71
N ALA A 6 -4.84 13.00 11.40
CA ALA A 6 -4.01 12.22 10.50
C ALA A 6 -4.13 10.76 10.98
N ALA A 7 -4.88 9.94 10.25
CA ALA A 7 -5.04 8.55 10.62
C ALA A 7 -3.63 7.96 10.64
N ASP A 8 -3.22 7.40 11.78
CA ASP A 8 -1.91 6.76 11.89
C ASP A 8 -1.76 5.78 10.73
N ALA A 9 -0.58 5.77 10.10
CA ALA A 9 -0.33 4.86 9.00
C ALA A 9 -0.56 3.40 9.47
N PRO A 10 -1.21 2.56 8.65
CA PRO A 10 -1.45 1.18 9.00
C PRO A 10 -0.11 0.48 9.26
N ARG A 11 -0.12 -0.48 10.19
CA ARG A 11 1.05 -1.22 10.67
C ARG A 11 1.00 -2.70 10.35
N SER A 12 -0.11 -3.17 9.76
CA SER A 12 -0.27 -4.56 9.34
C SER A 12 -1.18 -4.69 8.12
N VAL A 13 -1.09 -5.81 7.42
CA VAL A 13 -2.00 -6.15 6.32
C VAL A 13 -3.44 -6.33 6.84
N ALA A 14 -3.61 -6.77 8.09
CA ALA A 14 -4.93 -6.84 8.72
C ALA A 14 -5.57 -5.45 8.87
N GLU A 15 -4.79 -4.45 9.27
CA GLU A 15 -5.26 -3.05 9.33
C GLU A 15 -5.57 -2.49 7.94
N LEU A 16 -4.78 -2.82 6.90
CA LEU A 16 -5.12 -2.48 5.51
C LEU A 16 -6.44 -3.11 5.07
N GLY A 17 -6.73 -4.34 5.49
CA GLY A 17 -7.98 -5.03 5.17
C GLY A 17 -9.23 -4.35 5.75
N GLY A 18 -9.08 -3.42 6.70
CA GLY A 18 -10.16 -2.56 7.16
C GLY A 18 -10.53 -1.44 6.17
N ASP A 19 -9.68 -1.15 5.19
CA ASP A 19 -9.94 -0.15 4.15
C ASP A 19 -10.53 -0.82 2.90
N PRO A 20 -11.74 -0.43 2.46
CA PRO A 20 -12.43 -1.07 1.34
C PRO A 20 -11.74 -0.89 -0.02
N ALA A 21 -10.77 0.02 -0.15
CA ALA A 21 -9.97 0.13 -1.37
C ALA A 21 -8.93 -0.99 -1.50
N TRP A 22 -8.58 -1.65 -0.40
CA TRP A 22 -7.63 -2.75 -0.38
C TRP A 22 -8.33 -4.09 -0.54
N GLN A 23 -7.83 -4.87 -1.48
CA GLN A 23 -8.20 -6.27 -1.63
C GLN A 23 -7.12 -7.13 -0.96
N VAL A 24 -7.46 -7.67 0.21
CA VAL A 24 -6.61 -8.66 0.89
C VAL A 24 -7.12 -10.06 0.56
N THR A 25 -6.25 -10.89 -0.02
CA THR A 25 -6.55 -12.30 -0.30
C THR A 25 -5.93 -13.16 0.79
N ALA A 26 -6.72 -14.03 1.42
CA ALA A 26 -6.23 -15.00 2.38
C ALA A 26 -6.17 -16.42 1.80
N GLY A 27 -5.20 -17.21 2.27
CA GLY A 27 -5.10 -18.64 2.00
C GLY A 27 -6.04 -19.46 2.87
N ALA A 28 -6.09 -20.76 2.60
CA ALA A 28 -7.00 -21.69 3.28
C ALA A 28 -6.83 -21.73 4.81
N THR A 29 -5.63 -21.41 5.31
CA THR A 29 -5.28 -21.39 6.74
C THR A 29 -5.31 -19.99 7.36
N GLY A 30 -5.86 -18.99 6.64
CA GLY A 30 -6.10 -17.64 7.16
C GLY A 30 -4.94 -16.65 7.04
N GLN A 31 -3.72 -17.10 6.70
CA GLN A 31 -2.63 -16.19 6.33
C GLN A 31 -2.98 -15.44 5.06
N TRP A 32 -2.60 -14.16 4.99
CA TRP A 32 -2.74 -13.38 3.76
C TRP A 32 -1.74 -13.87 2.70
N ILE A 33 -2.11 -13.78 1.42
CA ILE A 33 -1.32 -14.17 0.24
C ILE A 33 -0.95 -12.93 -0.56
N THR A 34 -1.91 -12.03 -0.78
CA THR A 34 -1.69 -10.72 -1.41
C THR A 34 -2.50 -9.67 -0.68
N ALA A 35 -2.01 -8.43 -0.71
CA ALA A 35 -2.82 -7.26 -0.45
C ALA A 35 -2.57 -6.25 -1.56
N GLU A 36 -3.61 -5.90 -2.31
CA GLU A 36 -3.51 -5.08 -3.51
C GLU A 36 -4.50 -3.91 -3.47
N VAL A 37 -4.10 -2.79 -4.07
CA VAL A 37 -4.98 -1.65 -4.33
C VAL A 37 -4.65 -1.06 -5.70
N THR A 38 -5.68 -0.62 -6.41
CA THR A 38 -5.55 0.06 -7.71
C THR A 38 -5.95 1.52 -7.55
N VAL A 39 -5.13 2.43 -8.10
CA VAL A 39 -5.42 3.86 -8.19
C VAL A 39 -5.43 4.25 -9.66
N THR A 40 -6.59 4.66 -10.17
CA THR A 40 -6.79 4.98 -11.59
C THR A 40 -6.98 6.48 -11.78
N HIS A 41 -6.19 7.05 -12.68
CA HIS A 41 -6.37 8.39 -13.24
C HIS A 41 -6.64 8.30 -14.75
N PRO A 42 -7.19 9.33 -15.42
CA PRO A 42 -7.45 9.29 -16.87
C PRO A 42 -6.23 8.94 -17.73
N GLU A 43 -5.03 9.31 -17.27
CA GLU A 43 -3.77 9.12 -17.99
C GLU A 43 -3.01 7.84 -17.62
N ARG A 44 -3.31 7.22 -16.48
CA ARG A 44 -2.50 6.13 -15.94
C ARG A 44 -3.24 5.31 -14.88
N THR A 45 -2.99 4.00 -14.90
CA THR A 45 -3.39 3.09 -13.81
C THR A 45 -2.18 2.68 -12.98
N TRP A 46 -2.30 2.82 -11.67
CA TRP A 46 -1.31 2.33 -10.71
C TRP A 46 -1.86 1.13 -9.95
N ARG A 47 -1.00 0.14 -9.71
CA ARG A 47 -1.30 -0.95 -8.78
C ARG A 47 -0.22 -1.00 -7.71
N ILE A 48 -0.62 -1.13 -6.45
CA ILE A 48 0.29 -1.37 -5.33
C ILE A 48 -0.01 -2.77 -4.82
N GLY A 49 1.02 -3.58 -4.61
CA GLY A 49 0.87 -4.95 -4.14
C GLY A 49 1.87 -5.29 -3.05
N LEU A 50 1.38 -5.97 -2.03
CA LEU A 50 2.15 -6.60 -0.98
C LEU A 50 2.05 -8.11 -1.15
N THR A 51 3.13 -8.83 -0.85
CA THR A 51 3.18 -10.30 -0.77
C THR A 51 4.06 -10.73 0.40
N PRO A 52 3.68 -11.78 1.15
CA PRO A 52 4.54 -12.32 2.19
C PRO A 52 5.71 -13.04 1.51
N GLY A 53 6.89 -12.89 2.09
CA GLY A 53 8.12 -13.55 1.72
C GLY A 53 8.67 -14.42 2.85
N PRO A 54 9.81 -15.09 2.62
CA PRO A 54 10.45 -15.89 3.65
C PRO A 54 10.88 -15.03 4.84
N ASP A 55 11.01 -15.68 6.01
CA ASP A 55 11.55 -15.07 7.24
C ASP A 55 10.82 -13.80 7.72
N GLY A 56 9.52 -13.71 7.44
CA GLY A 56 8.69 -12.55 7.84
C GLY A 56 8.98 -11.28 7.04
N VAL A 57 9.71 -11.39 5.93
CA VAL A 57 9.92 -10.29 4.98
C VAL A 57 8.65 -10.11 4.15
N THR A 58 8.18 -8.88 4.02
CA THR A 58 7.13 -8.50 3.08
C THR A 58 7.75 -7.84 1.86
N ALA A 59 7.33 -8.25 0.66
CA ALA A 59 7.67 -7.57 -0.58
C ALA A 59 6.56 -6.59 -0.95
N LEU A 60 6.97 -5.39 -1.38
CA LEU A 60 6.11 -4.31 -1.85
C LEU A 60 6.52 -3.98 -3.30
N ILE A 61 5.54 -3.90 -4.21
CA ILE A 61 5.77 -3.60 -5.61
C ILE A 61 4.75 -2.55 -6.07
N LEU A 62 5.23 -1.58 -6.85
CA LEU A 62 4.42 -0.60 -7.56
C LEU A 62 4.46 -0.89 -9.06
N TRP A 63 3.29 -0.98 -9.68
CA TRP A 63 3.13 -1.02 -11.13
C TRP A 63 2.49 0.25 -11.65
N ALA A 64 2.92 0.71 -12.81
CA ALA A 64 2.28 1.72 -13.64
C ALA A 64 1.98 1.12 -15.01
N ASP A 65 0.71 1.09 -15.41
CA ASP A 65 0.27 0.58 -16.72
C ASP A 65 0.80 -0.84 -17.02
N GLY A 66 0.89 -1.67 -15.97
CA GLY A 66 1.38 -3.05 -16.04
C GLY A 66 2.89 -3.23 -15.89
N ALA A 67 3.70 -2.16 -15.94
CA ALA A 67 5.15 -2.21 -15.74
C ALA A 67 5.53 -1.94 -14.28
N VAL A 68 6.49 -2.71 -13.74
CA VAL A 68 7.07 -2.43 -12.41
C VAL A 68 7.88 -1.15 -12.47
N VAL A 69 7.61 -0.20 -11.58
CA VAL A 69 8.31 1.10 -11.53
C VAL A 69 9.04 1.37 -10.21
N ASP A 70 8.66 0.68 -9.13
CA ASP A 70 9.35 0.74 -7.85
C ASP A 70 9.06 -0.56 -7.06
N HIS A 71 9.97 -0.92 -6.15
CA HIS A 71 9.81 -2.06 -5.27
C HIS A 71 10.61 -1.89 -3.99
N ALA A 72 10.14 -2.50 -2.91
CA ALA A 72 10.85 -2.58 -1.65
C ALA A 72 10.64 -3.94 -0.97
N ARG A 73 11.50 -4.26 -0.02
CA ARG A 73 11.35 -5.42 0.86
C ARG A 73 11.72 -5.02 2.28
N GLY A 74 11.04 -5.59 3.26
CA GLY A 74 11.34 -5.33 4.67
C GLY A 74 10.30 -5.93 5.60
N ALA A 75 10.33 -5.54 6.87
CA ALA A 75 9.31 -5.96 7.84
C ALA A 75 7.92 -5.47 7.41
N GLU A 76 6.89 -6.28 7.70
CA GLU A 76 5.49 -5.97 7.36
C GLU A 76 5.07 -4.54 7.76
N PRO A 77 5.30 -4.05 8.99
CA PRO A 77 4.84 -2.71 9.37
C PRO A 77 5.45 -1.59 8.52
N ALA A 78 6.72 -1.71 8.16
CA ALA A 78 7.39 -0.72 7.32
C ALA A 78 6.86 -0.74 5.88
N MET A 79 6.59 -1.94 5.34
CA MET A 79 6.09 -2.08 3.98
C MET A 79 4.63 -1.64 3.86
N VAL A 80 3.80 -1.96 4.85
CA VAL A 80 2.41 -1.51 4.93
C VAL A 80 2.33 0.01 5.03
N ALA A 81 3.12 0.64 5.90
CA ALA A 81 3.17 2.10 6.02
C ALA A 81 3.62 2.76 4.70
N ARG A 82 4.64 2.20 4.03
CA ARG A 82 5.11 2.69 2.74
C ARG A 82 4.06 2.53 1.63
N ALA A 83 3.37 1.40 1.60
CA ALA A 83 2.32 1.13 0.63
C ALA A 83 1.12 2.08 0.81
N HIS A 84 0.73 2.35 2.05
CA HIS A 84 -0.29 3.34 2.39
C HIS A 84 0.14 4.74 1.94
N HIS A 85 1.39 5.14 2.21
CA HIS A 85 1.95 6.41 1.77
C HIS A 85 1.90 6.57 0.24
N TRP A 86 2.32 5.54 -0.51
CA TRP A 86 2.22 5.53 -1.97
C TRP A 86 0.78 5.73 -2.44
N ARG A 87 -0.19 5.00 -1.86
CA ARG A 87 -1.61 5.15 -2.19
C ARG A 87 -2.09 6.58 -1.95
N VAL A 88 -1.78 7.16 -0.80
CA VAL A 88 -2.19 8.53 -0.44
C VAL A 88 -1.62 9.55 -1.43
N ASN A 89 -0.34 9.44 -1.78
CA ASN A 89 0.28 10.32 -2.77
C ASN A 89 -0.35 10.15 -4.15
N LEU A 90 -0.51 8.92 -4.62
CA LEU A 90 -1.09 8.65 -5.93
C LEU A 90 -2.55 9.11 -6.01
N ALA A 91 -3.36 8.88 -4.97
CA ALA A 91 -4.73 9.38 -4.90
C ALA A 91 -4.79 10.92 -4.98
N ALA A 92 -3.81 11.60 -4.38
CA ALA A 92 -3.65 13.05 -4.43
C ALA A 92 -2.88 13.56 -5.68
N ARG A 93 -2.62 12.70 -6.67
CA ARG A 93 -1.85 13.03 -7.90
C ARG A 93 -0.46 13.60 -7.63
N ARG A 94 0.18 13.15 -6.56
CA ARG A 94 1.59 13.43 -6.23
C ARG A 94 2.49 12.26 -6.63
N PRO A 95 3.80 12.49 -6.84
CA PRO A 95 4.75 11.40 -6.99
C PRO A 95 4.70 10.45 -5.79
N TRP A 96 4.68 9.14 -6.04
CA TRP A 96 4.54 8.12 -4.99
C TRP A 96 5.66 8.21 -3.93
N HIS A 97 6.87 8.60 -4.34
CA HIS A 97 8.05 8.70 -3.50
C HIS A 97 8.22 10.06 -2.79
N GLU A 98 7.35 11.04 -3.05
CA GLU A 98 7.41 12.33 -2.36
C GLU A 98 7.16 12.12 -0.85
N ALA A 99 8.00 12.69 0.02
CA ALA A 99 7.77 12.60 1.46
C ALA A 99 6.43 13.27 1.83
N ALA A 100 5.76 12.78 2.87
CA ALA A 100 4.58 13.45 3.41
C ALA A 100 5.00 14.86 3.87
N ARG A 101 4.35 15.89 3.33
CA ARG A 101 4.59 17.26 3.82
C ARG A 101 3.99 17.37 5.22
N PRO A 102 4.70 17.96 6.20
CA PRO A 102 4.06 18.37 7.44
C PRO A 102 2.98 19.40 7.06
N GLY A 103 1.73 19.10 7.43
CA GLY A 103 0.62 20.03 7.34
C GLY A 103 0.69 21.13 8.37
#